data_AF-A0A2A5M8E6-F1
#
_entry.id   AF-A0A2A5M8E6-F1
#
_cell.length_a   1.000
_cell.length_b   1.000
_cell.length_c   1.000
_cell.angle_alpha   90.00
_cell.angle_beta   90.00
_cell.angle_gamma   90.00
#
_symmetry.space_group_name_H-M   'P 1'
#
loop_
_entity.id
_entity.type
_entity.pdbx_description
1 polymer ?
#
loop_
_entity_poly.entity_id
_entity_poly.type
_entity_poly.pdbx_seq_one_letter_code
_entity_poly.pdbx_strand_id
1 'polypeptide(L)'
;MALDEKIIAYTENPARELLSVASRTNLSLNELDFSLLAFSTQYRFGDLEWEKISEKELTLFDKDEFFLKNDLQIKQEYKIEIFHGINQSKA
;
A
#
# COMPACT_ATOMS: atom_id res chain seq x y z
N MET A 1 -14.10 -22.08 2.90
CA MET A 1 -13.78 -21.50 4.21
C MET A 1 -13.90 -19.99 4.04
N ALA A 2 -14.53 -19.28 4.97
CA ALA A 2 -14.59 -17.82 4.90
C ALA A 2 -13.35 -17.24 5.59
N LEU A 3 -12.89 -16.06 5.17
CA LEU A 3 -11.94 -15.28 5.96
C LEU A 3 -12.72 -14.72 7.16
N ASP A 4 -12.80 -15.48 8.26
CA ASP A 4 -13.57 -15.09 9.45
C ASP A 4 -12.93 -13.91 10.22
N GLU A 5 -11.64 -13.63 9.95
CA GLU A 5 -10.91 -12.51 10.54
C GLU A 5 -10.35 -11.57 9.45
N LYS A 6 -10.55 -10.25 9.68
CA LYS A 6 -9.93 -9.18 8.88
C LYS A 6 -8.42 -9.20 9.08
N ILE A 7 -7.66 -9.23 7.99
CA ILE A 7 -6.20 -9.30 8.05
C ILE A 7 -5.63 -7.90 7.83
N ILE A 8 -4.93 -7.37 8.83
CA ILE A 8 -4.19 -6.11 8.70
C ILE A 8 -2.75 -6.41 8.29
N ALA A 9 -2.30 -5.83 7.19
CA ALA A 9 -0.94 -5.98 6.68
C ALA A 9 -0.29 -4.63 6.38
N TYR A 10 1.03 -4.57 6.53
CA TYR A 10 1.87 -3.45 6.12
C TYR A 10 2.72 -3.93 4.94
N THR A 11 2.63 -3.26 3.80
CA THR A 11 3.27 -3.73 2.56
C THR A 11 3.56 -2.59 1.60
N GLU A 12 4.64 -2.69 0.84
CA GLU A 12 4.91 -1.81 -0.31
C GLU A 12 4.20 -2.30 -1.59
N ASN A 13 3.64 -3.51 -1.57
CA ASN A 13 2.97 -4.13 -2.71
C ASN A 13 1.71 -4.91 -2.27
N PRO A 14 0.53 -4.26 -2.26
CA PRO A 14 -0.73 -4.89 -1.88
C PRO A 14 -1.07 -6.13 -2.70
N ALA A 15 -0.78 -6.14 -4.01
CA ALA A 15 -1.08 -7.27 -4.88
C ALA A 15 -0.27 -8.52 -4.49
N ARG A 16 1.02 -8.33 -4.16
CA ARG A 16 1.87 -9.41 -3.66
C ARG A 16 1.39 -9.92 -2.29
N GLU A 17 0.92 -9.02 -1.43
CA GLU A 17 0.38 -9.43 -0.13
C GLU A 17 -0.91 -10.25 -0.30
N LEU A 18 -1.83 -9.85 -1.18
CA LEU A 18 -3.02 -10.63 -1.51
C LEU A 18 -2.66 -12.05 -1.99
N LEU A 19 -1.64 -12.19 -2.85
CA LEU A 19 -1.16 -13.51 -3.31
C LEU A 19 -0.63 -14.36 -2.14
N SER A 20 0.11 -13.74 -1.22
CA SER A 20 0.60 -14.38 0.01
C SER A 20 -0.56 -14.86 0.88
N VAL A 21 -1.59 -14.02 1.05
CA VAL A 21 -2.79 -14.35 1.82
C VAL A 21 -3.58 -15.48 1.16
N ALA A 22 -3.85 -15.41 -0.13
CA ALA A 22 -4.55 -16.47 -0.88
C ALA A 22 -3.86 -17.83 -0.69
N SER A 23 -2.53 -17.84 -0.80
CA SER A 23 -1.71 -19.06 -0.67
C SER A 23 -1.78 -19.69 0.73
N ARG A 24 -1.82 -18.88 1.80
CA ARG A 24 -1.86 -19.39 3.18
C ARG A 24 -3.27 -19.74 3.68
N THR A 25 -4.31 -19.11 3.13
CA THR A 25 -5.71 -19.34 3.54
C THR A 25 -6.45 -20.30 2.63
N ASN A 26 -5.80 -20.76 1.54
CA ASN A 26 -6.39 -21.63 0.54
C ASN A 26 -7.66 -21.04 -0.11
N LEU A 27 -7.71 -19.69 -0.16
CA LEU A 27 -8.72 -18.90 -0.85
C LEU A 27 -8.23 -18.55 -2.25
N SER A 28 -9.15 -18.39 -3.19
CA SER A 28 -8.80 -17.87 -4.52
C SER A 28 -8.41 -16.39 -4.42
N LEU A 29 -7.47 -15.94 -5.25
CA LEU A 29 -7.14 -14.50 -5.33
C LEU A 29 -8.37 -13.66 -5.70
N ASN A 30 -9.24 -14.19 -6.58
CA ASN A 30 -10.47 -13.51 -7.02
C ASN A 30 -11.51 -13.35 -5.90
N GLU A 31 -11.31 -14.04 -4.80
CA GLU A 31 -12.15 -13.98 -3.62
C GLU A 31 -11.64 -12.97 -2.59
N LEU A 32 -10.43 -12.45 -2.76
CA LEU A 32 -9.82 -11.49 -1.85
C LEU A 32 -9.84 -10.09 -2.45
N ASP A 33 -10.07 -9.12 -1.57
CA ASP A 33 -9.91 -7.70 -1.88
C ASP A 33 -9.30 -7.00 -0.67
N PHE A 34 -8.93 -5.73 -0.82
CA PHE A 34 -8.35 -4.95 0.27
C PHE A 34 -8.86 -3.51 0.31
N SER A 35 -8.90 -2.96 1.52
CA SER A 35 -9.08 -1.53 1.75
C SER A 35 -7.76 -0.91 2.19
N LEU A 36 -7.40 0.22 1.59
CA LEU A 36 -6.27 1.03 2.04
C LEU A 36 -6.68 1.79 3.31
N LEU A 37 -6.02 1.52 4.43
CA LEU A 37 -6.32 2.18 5.71
C LEU A 37 -5.44 3.40 5.96
N ALA A 38 -4.17 3.30 5.59
CA ALA A 38 -3.19 4.37 5.72
C ALA A 38 -2.02 4.13 4.78
N PHE A 39 -1.23 5.16 4.53
CA PHE A 39 0.04 5.05 3.82
C PHE A 39 1.09 5.92 4.49
N SER A 40 2.35 5.59 4.25
CA SER A 40 3.51 6.35 4.70
C SER A 40 4.43 6.55 3.52
N THR A 41 4.58 7.79 3.07
CA THR A 41 5.52 8.16 2.01
C THR A 41 6.86 8.54 2.61
N GLN A 42 7.92 8.02 2.01
CA GLN A 42 9.29 8.45 2.28
C GLN A 42 9.96 8.83 0.95
N TYR A 43 10.84 9.82 1.00
CA TYR A 43 11.62 10.23 -0.15
C TYR A 43 13.07 10.47 0.22
N ARG A 44 13.95 10.49 -0.77
CA ARG A 44 15.34 10.93 -0.64
C ARG A 44 15.85 11.43 -1.99
N PHE A 45 16.96 12.15 -1.96
CA PHE A 45 17.72 12.52 -3.15
C PHE A 45 19.07 11.81 -3.13
N GLY A 46 19.37 11.04 -4.18
CA GLY A 46 20.59 10.25 -4.28
C GLY A 46 20.78 9.30 -3.11
N ASP A 47 21.94 9.37 -2.46
CA ASP A 47 22.32 8.51 -1.34
C ASP A 47 22.02 9.11 0.04
N LEU A 48 21.20 10.16 0.11
CA LEU A 48 20.76 10.75 1.38
C LEU A 48 19.84 9.78 2.17
N GLU A 49 19.63 10.09 3.44
CA GLU A 49 18.71 9.34 4.29
C GLU A 49 17.26 9.49 3.81
N TRP A 50 16.45 8.47 4.09
CA TRP A 50 15.02 8.49 3.78
C TRP A 50 14.29 9.42 4.76
N GLU A 51 13.64 10.44 4.22
CA GLU A 51 12.82 11.36 4.98
C GLU A 51 11.35 10.98 4.85
N LYS A 52 10.65 10.88 5.99
CA LYS A 52 9.20 10.67 6.02
C LYS A 52 8.51 12.01 5.77
N ILE A 53 7.59 12.02 4.81
CA ILE A 53 6.81 13.20 4.45
C ILE A 53 5.35 13.02 4.86
N SER A 54 4.75 14.06 5.44
CA SER A 54 3.33 14.01 5.79
C SER A 54 2.45 14.22 4.56
N GLU A 55 1.18 13.81 4.64
CA GLU A 55 0.23 13.95 3.52
C GLU A 55 0.07 15.41 3.05
N LYS A 56 0.08 16.36 3.98
CA LYS A 56 -0.02 17.80 3.67
C LYS A 56 1.19 18.32 2.90
N GLU A 57 2.35 17.72 3.15
CA GLU A 57 3.62 18.11 2.56
C GLU A 57 3.88 17.41 1.22
N LEU A 58 3.06 16.43 0.81
CA LEU A 58 3.17 15.79 -0.51
C LEU A 58 3.06 16.79 -1.66
N THR A 59 2.44 17.94 -1.44
CA THR A 59 2.43 19.08 -2.37
C THR A 59 3.83 19.58 -2.75
N LEU A 60 4.88 19.19 -2.01
CA LEU A 60 6.27 19.36 -2.40
C LEU A 60 6.54 18.79 -3.80
N PHE A 61 5.94 17.65 -4.13
CA PHE A 61 6.08 16.98 -5.42
C PHE A 61 5.23 17.59 -6.53
N ASP A 62 4.40 18.59 -6.25
CA ASP A 62 3.71 19.39 -7.28
C ASP A 62 4.68 20.40 -7.93
N LYS A 63 5.84 20.63 -7.32
CA LYS A 63 6.87 21.55 -7.81
C LYS A 63 7.87 20.80 -8.67
N ASP A 64 7.95 21.17 -9.96
CA ASP A 64 8.89 20.60 -10.92
C ASP A 64 10.35 20.59 -10.43
N GLU A 65 10.77 21.62 -9.69
CA GLU A 65 12.11 21.74 -9.10
C GLU A 65 12.49 20.58 -8.17
N PHE A 66 11.50 19.92 -7.58
CA PHE A 66 11.68 18.77 -6.70
C PHE A 66 11.35 17.47 -7.44
N PHE A 67 10.21 17.42 -8.14
CA PHE A 67 9.73 16.20 -8.79
C PHE A 67 10.59 15.75 -9.98
N LEU A 68 11.15 16.69 -10.74
CA LEU A 68 11.96 16.39 -11.93
C LEU A 68 13.46 16.21 -11.61
N LYS A 69 13.84 16.21 -10.33
CA LYS A 69 15.20 15.85 -9.94
C LYS A 69 15.46 14.38 -10.26
N ASN A 70 16.43 14.12 -11.12
CA ASN A 70 16.76 12.77 -11.60
C ASN A 70 17.18 11.81 -10.49
N ASP A 71 17.65 12.33 -9.36
CA ASP A 71 18.06 11.57 -8.18
C ASP A 71 16.95 11.44 -7.12
N LEU A 72 15.75 11.95 -7.39
CA LEU A 72 14.59 11.74 -6.53
C LEU A 72 14.20 10.26 -6.49
N GLN A 73 14.11 9.72 -5.28
CA GLN A 73 13.59 8.39 -5.01
C GLN A 73 12.44 8.50 -4.02
N ILE A 74 11.34 7.82 -4.31
CA ILE A 74 10.14 7.78 -3.48
C ILE A 74 9.80 6.32 -3.19
N LYS A 75 9.46 6.02 -1.94
CA LYS A 75 8.86 4.73 -1.56
C LYS A 75 7.64 4.95 -0.69
N GLN A 76 6.70 4.04 -0.77
CA GLN A 76 5.47 4.08 0.00
C GLN A 76 5.22 2.74 0.66
N GLU A 77 4.87 2.79 1.94
CA GLU A 77 4.36 1.65 2.68
C GLU A 77 2.87 1.86 2.93
N TYR A 78 2.07 0.83 2.64
CA TYR A 78 0.63 0.84 2.78
C TYR A 78 0.21 -0.04 3.95
N LYS A 79 -0.67 0.48 4.80
CA LYS A 79 -1.45 -0.31 5.75
C LYS A 79 -2.75 -0.69 5.06
N ILE A 80 -2.94 -1.98 4.82
CA ILE A 80 -4.12 -2.51 4.15
C ILE A 80 -4.91 -3.45 5.07
N GLU A 81 -6.23 -3.46 4.91
CA GLU A 81 -7.12 -4.48 5.46
C GLU A 81 -7.53 -5.41 4.32
N ILE A 82 -7.17 -6.68 4.41
CA ILE A 82 -7.55 -7.72 3.45
C ILE A 82 -8.80 -8.42 3.94
N PHE A 83 -9.78 -8.58 3.06
CA PHE A 83 -11.08 -9.20 3.34
C PHE A 83 -11.56 -10.07 2.17
N HIS A 84 -12.58 -10.88 2.44
CA HIS A 84 -13.21 -11.72 1.43
C HIS A 84 -14.26 -10.90 0.64
N GLY A 85 -13.99 -10.62 -0.63
CA GLY A 85 -14.77 -9.71 -1.49
C GLY A 85 -16.18 -10.19 -1.84
N ILE A 86 -16.50 -11.47 -1.63
CA ILE A 86 -17.85 -12.03 -1.88
C ILE A 86 -18.91 -11.33 -1.02
N ASN A 87 -18.53 -10.77 0.13
CA ASN A 87 -19.46 -10.15 1.07
C ASN A 87 -19.81 -8.67 0.79
N GLN A 88 -19.20 -8.00 -0.19
CA GLN A 88 -19.48 -6.57 -0.45
C GLN A 88 -20.25 -6.26 -1.74
N SER A 89 -20.59 -7.26 -2.57
CA SER A 89 -21.44 -7.07 -3.77
C SER A 89 -22.95 -6.91 -3.44
N LYS A 90 -23.33 -6.76 -2.17
CA LYS A 90 -24.71 -6.48 -1.75
C LYS A 90 -24.75 -5.35 -0.73
N ALA A 91 -24.74 -4.11 -1.23
CA ALA A 91 -25.34 -2.96 -0.57
C ALA A 91 -25.76 -1.95 -1.65
#